data_AF-A0A4Z0RA61-F1
#
_entry.id   AF-A0A4Z0RA61-F1
#
_cell.length_a   1.000
_cell.length_b   1.000
_cell.length_c   1.000
_cell.angle_alpha   90.00
_cell.angle_beta   90.00
_cell.angle_gamma   90.00
#
_symmetry.space_group_name_H-M   'P 1'
#
loop_
_entity.id
_entity.type
_entity.pdbx_description
1 polymer ?
#
loop_
_entity_poly.entity_id
_entity_poly.type
_entity_poly.pdbx_seq_one_letter_code
_entity_poly.pdbx_strand_id
1 'polypeptide(L)'
;MADHSSKPRWGQPLTGIISTAVLLLVALVTWFIFASPQGIFKYYEHPVLEFLAWMILVGLWQHMLFGDWPFAKIKNPVTRGSVEICINIVMTYVIIYGIFQGFLGKVILPLWSVDALVVRGLTEELAKEYVGGALTMVVLMGFFTYAFWTIIFKKWPWAGKIDGPSAGLAEWSLTTVVTIFAYGCLIYPFYVAVALKQPLAAQAPWWGGIDGVSHLNYIVGIWEWMVVYLFMTANVWSGKPFHLIKKQPWSGLVALASIILLAYVSVKISVSGMGAVWGAVDPKASDGPTSLAWRYYNSASLAGFTLFPFLIWNHYFDNWPQKWGSVVGWFIRTIGVFALAVAQFYIYYAVCWPLLGLKPELSNHVNKPLVWLFWAIIPLLFNDWFMGKYPFYKATAECVDVIGSKTTSSST
;
A
#
# COMPACT_ATOMS: atom_id res chain seq x y z
N MET A 1 2.25 -1.52 -15.39
CA MET A 1 3.23 -2.49 -14.87
C MET A 1 2.61 -3.88 -14.95
N ALA A 2 2.50 -4.41 -16.17
CA ALA A 2 2.27 -5.82 -16.41
C ALA A 2 3.28 -6.19 -17.49
N ASP A 3 4.25 -7.02 -17.15
CA ASP A 3 5.22 -7.49 -18.12
C ASP A 3 4.51 -8.46 -19.06
N HIS A 4 4.13 -7.96 -20.23
CA HIS A 4 3.42 -8.71 -21.28
C HIS A 4 4.31 -9.80 -21.90
N SER A 5 5.57 -9.94 -21.45
CA SER A 5 6.52 -10.98 -21.83
C SER A 5 6.35 -12.30 -21.04
N SER A 6 5.26 -12.47 -20.29
CA SER A 6 4.99 -13.68 -19.52
C SER A 6 3.60 -14.25 -19.82
N LYS A 7 3.50 -15.58 -19.95
CA LYS A 7 2.25 -16.29 -20.24
C LYS A 7 1.74 -17.07 -19.02
N PRO A 8 0.43 -17.08 -18.75
CA PRO A 8 -0.14 -17.86 -17.66
C PRO A 8 0.11 -19.36 -17.88
N ARG A 9 0.64 -20.06 -16.87
CA ARG A 9 1.07 -21.45 -17.01
C ARG A 9 -0.07 -22.42 -17.36
N TRP A 10 -1.27 -22.16 -16.85
CA TRP A 10 -2.45 -23.01 -17.04
C TRP A 10 -3.60 -22.30 -17.77
N GLY A 11 -3.32 -21.17 -18.44
CA GLY A 11 -4.35 -20.30 -19.01
C GLY A 11 -5.18 -19.58 -17.95
N GLN A 12 -6.09 -18.72 -18.41
CA GLN A 12 -7.06 -18.02 -17.57
C GLN A 12 -8.43 -18.69 -17.67
N PRO A 13 -9.21 -18.76 -16.57
CA PRO A 13 -8.97 -18.15 -15.25
C PRO A 13 -8.15 -19.02 -14.28
N LEU A 14 -7.73 -20.22 -14.69
CA LEU A 14 -7.16 -21.23 -13.77
C LEU A 14 -5.86 -20.76 -13.10
N THR A 15 -4.99 -20.06 -13.83
CA THR A 15 -3.74 -19.51 -13.25
C THR A 15 -4.04 -18.48 -12.16
N GLY A 16 -5.03 -17.61 -12.38
CA GLY A 16 -5.48 -16.64 -11.37
C GLY A 16 -6.02 -17.29 -10.10
N ILE A 17 -6.82 -18.35 -10.25
CA ILE A 17 -7.39 -19.08 -9.11
C ILE A 17 -6.29 -19.79 -8.30
N ILE A 18 -5.40 -20.52 -8.97
CA ILE A 18 -4.31 -21.26 -8.31
C ILE A 18 -3.37 -20.30 -7.58
N SER A 19 -2.95 -19.22 -8.24
CA SER A 19 -2.06 -18.23 -7.63
C SER A 19 -2.70 -17.56 -6.41
N THR A 20 -3.97 -17.16 -6.50
CA THR A 20 -4.70 -16.59 -5.36
C THR A 20 -4.74 -17.54 -4.18
N ALA A 21 -5.08 -18.82 -4.41
CA ALA A 21 -5.15 -19.82 -3.35
C ALA A 21 -3.79 -20.09 -2.70
N VAL A 22 -2.72 -20.22 -3.51
CA VAL A 22 -1.36 -20.46 -2.99
C VAL A 22 -0.84 -19.26 -2.21
N LEU A 23 -1.02 -18.03 -2.73
CA LEU A 23 -0.55 -16.81 -2.05
C LEU A 23 -1.32 -16.56 -0.76
N LEU A 24 -2.63 -16.81 -0.73
CA LEU A 24 -3.41 -16.76 0.51
C LEU A 24 -2.98 -17.82 1.51
N LEU A 25 -2.67 -19.04 1.07
CA LEU A 25 -2.17 -20.09 1.96
C LEU A 25 -0.83 -19.69 2.59
N VAL A 26 0.10 -19.15 1.78
CA VAL A 26 1.38 -18.62 2.29
C VAL A 26 1.13 -17.48 3.29
N ALA A 27 0.23 -16.56 2.98
CA ALA A 27 -0.15 -15.48 3.88
C ALA A 27 -0.72 -16.00 5.21
N LEU A 28 -1.63 -16.99 5.18
CA LEU A 28 -2.22 -17.60 6.37
C LEU A 28 -1.20 -18.34 7.23
N VAL A 29 -0.33 -19.15 6.62
CA VAL A 29 0.72 -19.89 7.34
C VAL A 29 1.68 -18.92 8.02
N THR A 30 2.16 -17.91 7.27
CA THR A 30 3.09 -16.91 7.82
C THR A 30 2.41 -16.01 8.87
N TRP A 31 1.13 -15.68 8.69
CA TRP A 31 0.33 -14.97 9.69
C TRP A 31 0.23 -15.75 10.99
N PHE A 32 -0.09 -17.05 10.92
CA PHE A 32 -0.16 -17.91 12.11
C PHE A 32 1.19 -18.00 12.84
N ILE A 33 2.30 -18.03 12.11
CA ILE A 33 3.64 -18.05 12.73
C ILE A 33 3.90 -16.73 13.46
N PHE A 34 3.80 -15.60 12.77
CA PHE A 34 4.36 -14.32 13.24
C PHE A 34 3.35 -13.39 13.90
N ALA A 35 2.14 -13.29 13.36
CA ALA A 35 1.20 -12.22 13.71
C ALA A 35 0.06 -12.71 14.61
N SER A 36 -0.61 -13.82 14.25
CA SER A 36 -1.86 -14.23 14.88
C SER A 36 -1.81 -14.20 16.41
N PRO A 37 -2.83 -13.64 17.09
CA PRO A 37 -2.94 -13.72 18.55
C PRO A 37 -2.98 -15.15 19.10
N GLN A 38 -3.40 -16.11 18.28
CA GLN A 38 -3.46 -17.55 18.60
C GLN A 38 -2.24 -18.32 18.05
N GLY A 39 -1.33 -17.60 17.41
CA GLY A 39 -0.16 -18.13 16.73
C GLY A 39 1.03 -18.40 17.63
N ILE A 40 2.19 -18.59 17.01
CA ILE A 40 3.44 -18.92 17.70
C ILE A 40 4.02 -17.69 18.39
N PHE A 41 4.28 -16.62 17.63
CA PHE A 41 4.96 -15.43 18.15
C PHE A 41 4.03 -14.34 18.69
N LYS A 42 2.77 -14.29 18.24
CA LYS A 42 1.72 -13.41 18.78
C LYS A 42 2.07 -11.91 18.78
N TYR A 43 2.75 -11.43 17.73
CA TYR A 43 3.19 -10.03 17.65
C TYR A 43 2.13 -9.05 17.11
N TYR A 44 0.86 -9.45 17.11
CA TYR A 44 -0.24 -8.55 16.77
C TYR A 44 -0.51 -7.57 17.92
N GLU A 45 -0.70 -6.28 17.68
CA GLU A 45 -0.62 -5.55 16.40
C GLU A 45 0.79 -5.01 16.12
N HIS A 46 1.43 -4.44 17.15
CA HIS A 46 2.79 -3.95 17.11
C HIS A 46 3.73 -4.95 17.80
N PRO A 47 4.92 -5.20 17.25
CA PRO A 47 5.60 -4.45 16.17
C PRO A 47 5.25 -4.91 14.74
N VAL A 48 4.38 -5.91 14.55
CA VAL A 48 4.10 -6.45 13.21
C VAL A 48 3.65 -5.39 12.22
N LEU A 49 2.71 -4.53 12.58
CA LEU A 49 2.14 -3.53 11.67
C LEU A 49 3.20 -2.58 11.10
N GLU A 50 4.10 -2.05 11.93
CA GLU A 50 5.16 -1.15 11.46
C GLU A 50 6.13 -1.88 10.52
N PHE A 51 6.46 -3.14 10.81
CA PHE A 51 7.29 -3.98 9.95
C PHE A 51 6.63 -4.22 8.59
N LEU A 52 5.35 -4.58 8.56
CA LEU A 52 4.63 -4.81 7.30
C LEU A 52 4.58 -3.55 6.44
N ALA A 53 4.26 -2.41 7.08
CA ALA A 53 4.17 -1.13 6.38
C ALA A 53 5.53 -0.80 5.73
N TRP A 54 6.61 -0.84 6.50
CA TRP A 54 7.95 -0.57 5.98
C TRP A 54 8.41 -1.58 4.93
N MET A 55 8.11 -2.87 5.08
CA MET A 55 8.43 -3.89 4.07
C MET A 55 7.79 -3.56 2.71
N ILE A 56 6.52 -3.13 2.71
CA ILE A 56 5.80 -2.70 1.51
C ILE A 56 6.47 -1.46 0.90
N LEU A 57 6.80 -0.46 1.71
CA LEU A 57 7.42 0.77 1.22
C LEU A 57 8.84 0.56 0.69
N VAL A 58 9.65 -0.25 1.37
CA VAL A 58 10.98 -0.63 0.89
C VAL A 58 10.86 -1.45 -0.40
N GLY A 59 9.87 -2.33 -0.50
CA GLY A 59 9.64 -3.11 -1.72
C GLY A 59 9.23 -2.22 -2.89
N LEU A 60 8.42 -1.20 -2.61
CA LEU A 60 8.06 -0.15 -3.54
C LEU A 60 9.30 0.62 -4.02
N TRP A 61 10.23 0.97 -3.12
CA TRP A 61 11.49 1.59 -3.51
C TRP A 61 12.32 0.67 -4.42
N GLN A 62 12.56 -0.57 -3.97
CA GLN A 62 13.34 -1.58 -4.71
C GLN A 62 12.81 -1.74 -6.14
N HIS A 63 11.51 -2.01 -6.28
CA HIS A 63 10.91 -2.34 -7.56
C HIS A 63 10.53 -1.13 -8.40
N MET A 64 9.72 -0.21 -7.84
CA MET A 64 9.10 0.84 -8.65
C MET A 64 10.05 2.02 -8.91
N LEU A 65 10.82 2.44 -7.92
CA LEU A 65 11.72 3.59 -8.04
C LEU A 65 13.05 3.16 -8.67
N PHE A 66 13.69 2.13 -8.12
CA PHE A 66 15.03 1.68 -8.52
C PHE A 66 15.04 0.58 -9.60
N GLY A 67 13.88 0.03 -9.98
CA GLY A 67 13.79 -0.95 -11.07
C GLY A 67 14.57 -2.23 -10.80
N ASP A 68 14.49 -2.74 -9.56
CA ASP A 68 15.18 -3.93 -9.07
C ASP A 68 16.73 -3.80 -9.09
N TRP A 69 17.29 -2.59 -9.23
CA TRP A 69 18.74 -2.42 -9.20
C TRP A 69 19.31 -2.68 -7.80
N PRO A 70 20.47 -3.37 -7.67
CA PRO A 70 21.31 -3.97 -8.73
C PRO A 70 20.96 -5.42 -9.12
N PHE A 71 19.89 -6.00 -8.58
CA PHE A 71 19.52 -7.41 -8.69
C PHE A 71 18.75 -7.78 -9.96
N ALA A 72 18.34 -6.80 -10.75
CA ALA A 72 17.61 -6.98 -12.01
C ALA A 72 18.26 -8.00 -12.98
N LYS A 73 19.58 -8.18 -12.91
CA LYS A 73 20.34 -9.12 -13.77
C LYS A 73 20.31 -10.58 -13.29
N ILE A 74 19.80 -10.88 -12.10
CA ILE A 74 19.69 -12.25 -11.58
C ILE A 74 18.58 -12.98 -12.37
N LYS A 75 18.98 -13.92 -13.24
CA LYS A 75 18.05 -14.61 -14.16
C LYS A 75 17.11 -15.60 -13.46
N ASN A 76 17.56 -16.25 -12.39
CA ASN A 76 16.73 -17.21 -11.67
C ASN A 76 15.71 -16.44 -10.81
N PRO A 77 14.39 -16.54 -11.07
CA PRO A 77 13.39 -15.74 -10.36
C PRO A 77 13.32 -16.04 -8.87
N VAL A 78 13.56 -17.31 -8.48
CA VAL A 78 13.57 -17.72 -7.07
C VAL A 78 14.77 -17.09 -6.38
N THR A 79 15.95 -17.16 -6.98
CA THR A 79 17.17 -16.56 -6.41
C THR A 79 17.04 -15.04 -6.30
N ARG A 80 16.54 -14.36 -7.34
CA ARG A 80 16.30 -12.91 -7.32
C ARG A 80 15.32 -12.55 -6.21
N GLY A 81 14.18 -13.25 -6.17
CA GLY A 81 13.17 -13.09 -5.14
C GLY A 81 13.72 -13.27 -3.73
N SER A 82 14.44 -14.35 -3.46
CA SER A 82 15.03 -14.59 -2.14
C SER A 82 16.01 -13.50 -1.72
N VAL A 83 16.86 -13.03 -2.63
CA VAL A 83 17.82 -11.94 -2.36
C VAL A 83 17.09 -10.63 -2.06
N GLU A 84 16.14 -10.23 -2.91
CA GLU A 84 15.41 -8.97 -2.75
C GLU A 84 14.54 -8.95 -1.49
N ILE A 85 13.90 -10.09 -1.14
CA ILE A 85 13.16 -10.24 0.12
C ILE A 85 14.10 -10.15 1.33
N CYS A 86 15.26 -10.81 1.29
CA CYS A 86 16.23 -10.76 2.38
C CYS A 86 16.70 -9.32 2.62
N ILE A 87 17.04 -8.62 1.55
CA ILE A 87 17.47 -7.21 1.61
C ILE A 87 16.33 -6.33 2.09
N ASN A 88 15.09 -6.56 1.65
CA ASN A 88 13.92 -5.84 2.11
C ASN A 88 13.75 -5.94 3.64
N ILE A 89 13.86 -7.16 4.19
CA ILE A 89 13.74 -7.41 5.64
C ILE A 89 14.89 -6.72 6.39
N VAL A 90 16.13 -6.87 5.93
CA VAL A 90 17.31 -6.23 6.56
C VAL A 90 17.18 -4.70 6.53
N MET A 91 16.83 -4.12 5.39
CA MET A 91 16.63 -2.68 5.25
C MET A 91 15.50 -2.19 6.16
N THR A 92 14.38 -2.90 6.20
CA THR A 92 13.26 -2.57 7.10
C THR A 92 13.70 -2.55 8.56
N TYR A 93 14.44 -3.57 9.00
CA TYR A 93 14.98 -3.65 10.36
C TYR A 93 15.93 -2.49 10.67
N VAL A 94 16.86 -2.19 9.76
CA VAL A 94 17.82 -1.07 9.92
C VAL A 94 17.10 0.27 9.95
N ILE A 95 16.08 0.46 9.12
CA ILE A 95 15.29 1.70 9.11
C ILE A 95 14.55 1.88 10.44
N ILE A 96 13.79 0.87 10.88
CA ILE A 96 12.98 0.96 12.10
C ILE A 96 13.90 1.12 13.33
N TYR A 97 14.83 0.20 13.56
CA TYR A 97 15.59 0.17 14.81
C TYR A 97 16.88 0.98 14.76
N GLY A 98 17.58 1.02 13.63
CA GLY A 98 18.81 1.79 13.48
C GLY A 98 18.55 3.28 13.28
N ILE A 99 17.77 3.62 12.26
CA ILE A 99 17.54 5.01 11.85
C ILE A 99 16.49 5.68 12.74
N PHE A 100 15.27 5.14 12.78
CA PHE A 100 14.18 5.78 13.52
C PHE A 100 14.35 5.64 15.04
N GLN A 101 14.34 4.43 15.59
CA GLN A 101 14.38 4.27 17.05
C GLN A 101 15.77 4.54 17.65
N GLY A 102 16.84 4.19 16.94
CA GLY A 102 18.22 4.27 17.42
C GLY A 102 18.86 5.65 17.27
N PHE A 103 18.52 6.39 16.21
CA PHE A 103 19.14 7.69 15.92
C PHE A 103 18.15 8.84 15.94
N LEU A 104 17.27 8.95 14.93
CA LEU A 104 16.37 10.09 14.75
C LEU A 104 15.43 10.27 15.94
N GLY A 105 14.94 9.17 16.51
CA GLY A 105 14.00 9.20 17.63
C GLY A 105 14.64 9.62 18.94
N LYS A 106 15.94 9.38 19.12
CA LYS A 106 16.70 9.80 20.30
C LYS A 106 17.21 11.23 20.18
N VAL A 107 17.54 11.67 18.96
CA VAL A 107 18.20 12.96 18.71
C VAL A 107 17.24 14.06 18.27
N ILE A 108 16.24 13.72 17.44
CA ILE A 108 15.37 14.69 16.76
C ILE A 108 13.95 14.63 17.32
N LEU A 109 13.30 13.47 17.20
CA LEU A 109 11.87 13.34 17.47
C LEU A 109 11.53 12.14 18.37
N PRO A 110 11.31 12.36 19.68
CA PRO A 110 11.01 11.29 20.65
C PRO A 110 9.88 10.34 20.26
N LEU A 111 8.91 10.81 19.45
CA LEU A 111 7.79 10.01 18.93
C LEU A 111 8.22 8.78 18.12
N TRP A 112 9.47 8.72 17.69
CA TRP A 112 10.02 7.60 16.91
C TRP A 112 10.91 6.67 17.73
N SER A 113 11.01 6.82 19.05
CA SER A 113 11.84 5.95 19.90
C SER A 113 11.11 5.55 21.17
N VAL A 114 11.00 4.23 21.39
CA VAL A 114 10.35 3.69 22.59
C VAL A 114 11.08 4.16 23.84
N ASP A 115 12.42 4.03 23.85
CA ASP A 115 13.27 4.48 24.95
C ASP A 115 13.04 5.96 25.27
N ALA A 116 12.97 6.82 24.24
CA ALA A 116 12.82 8.26 24.42
C ALA A 116 11.45 8.63 25.03
N LEU A 117 10.39 7.89 24.68
CA LEU A 117 9.06 8.06 25.26
C LEU A 117 8.98 7.51 26.69
N VAL A 118 9.63 6.38 26.97
CA VAL A 118 9.68 5.80 28.33
C VAL A 118 10.41 6.74 29.29
N VAL A 119 11.53 7.34 28.88
CA VAL A 119 12.24 8.37 29.67
C VAL A 119 11.35 9.57 29.98
N ARG A 120 10.34 9.84 29.14
CA ARG A 120 9.33 10.91 29.35
C ARG A 120 8.13 10.47 30.19
N GLY A 121 8.17 9.28 30.77
CA GLY A 121 7.18 8.78 31.73
C GLY A 121 6.03 7.99 31.13
N LEU A 122 6.10 7.60 29.85
CA LEU A 122 5.16 6.65 29.26
C LEU A 122 5.51 5.22 29.69
N THR A 123 4.51 4.37 29.88
CA THR A 123 4.74 2.93 30.06
C THR A 123 5.32 2.34 28.77
N GLU A 124 6.12 1.28 28.89
CA GLU A 124 6.75 0.65 27.73
C GLU A 124 5.72 0.18 26.68
N GLU A 125 4.59 -0.36 27.14
CA GLU A 125 3.49 -0.81 26.28
C GLU A 125 2.89 0.34 25.46
N LEU A 126 2.55 1.45 26.13
CA LEU A 126 1.97 2.62 25.48
C LEU A 126 2.99 3.32 24.56
N ALA A 127 4.26 3.33 24.95
CA ALA A 127 5.35 3.84 24.12
C ALA A 127 5.52 3.02 22.83
N LYS A 128 5.45 1.68 22.92
CA LYS A 128 5.46 0.79 21.75
C LYS A 128 4.27 1.05 20.82
N GLU A 129 3.07 1.25 21.37
CA GLU A 129 1.89 1.57 20.58
C GLU A 129 2.04 2.91 19.84
N TYR A 130 2.50 3.97 20.52
CA TYR A 130 2.68 5.28 19.90
C TYR A 130 3.81 5.31 18.88
N VAL A 131 4.95 4.70 19.18
CA VAL A 131 6.09 4.62 18.24
C VAL A 131 5.71 3.78 17.03
N GLY A 132 5.13 2.61 17.26
CA GLY A 132 4.66 1.72 16.20
C GLY A 132 3.65 2.39 15.28
N GLY A 133 2.68 3.09 15.86
CA GLY A 133 1.72 3.90 15.11
C GLY A 133 2.41 5.03 14.33
N ALA A 134 3.26 5.83 14.98
CA ALA A 134 3.94 6.95 14.34
C ALA A 134 4.81 6.52 13.16
N LEU A 135 5.56 5.42 13.31
CA LEU A 135 6.39 4.85 12.24
C LEU A 135 5.55 4.27 11.11
N THR A 136 4.44 3.61 11.42
CA THR A 136 3.47 3.14 10.41
C THR A 136 2.92 4.32 9.61
N MET A 137 2.69 5.46 10.25
CA MET A 137 2.12 6.65 9.61
C MET A 137 3.12 7.40 8.71
N VAL A 138 4.42 7.28 8.95
CA VAL A 138 5.45 7.68 7.97
C VAL A 138 5.24 6.91 6.66
N VAL A 139 5.00 5.60 6.79
CA VAL A 139 4.79 4.73 5.64
C VAL A 139 3.45 4.99 4.98
N LEU A 140 2.37 5.22 5.72
CA LEU A 140 1.09 5.60 5.14
C LEU A 140 1.26 6.80 4.19
N MET A 141 1.91 7.87 4.68
CA MET A 141 2.24 9.04 3.86
C MET A 141 3.12 8.65 2.67
N GLY A 142 4.16 7.85 2.93
CA GLY A 142 5.11 7.37 1.93
C GLY A 142 4.46 6.56 0.81
N PHE A 143 3.50 5.69 1.12
CA PHE A 143 2.96 4.74 0.15
C PHE A 143 2.27 5.46 -1.02
N PHE A 144 1.58 6.56 -0.74
CA PHE A 144 1.08 7.46 -1.79
C PHE A 144 2.21 8.33 -2.38
N THR A 145 3.01 8.98 -1.55
CA THR A 145 3.95 10.03 -1.99
C THR A 145 5.19 9.51 -2.73
N TYR A 146 5.63 8.27 -2.52
CA TYR A 146 6.67 7.66 -3.35
C TYR A 146 6.10 7.08 -4.65
N ALA A 147 4.84 6.62 -4.65
CA ALA A 147 4.21 6.02 -5.82
C ALA A 147 3.69 7.06 -6.82
N PHE A 148 3.13 8.19 -6.34
CA PHE A 148 2.38 9.10 -7.21
C PHE A 148 3.29 9.73 -8.28
N TRP A 149 4.54 10.02 -7.94
CA TRP A 149 5.46 10.61 -8.90
C TRP A 149 5.75 9.65 -10.07
N THR A 150 6.01 8.37 -9.78
CA THR A 150 6.17 7.34 -10.81
C THR A 150 4.88 7.15 -11.60
N ILE A 151 3.74 7.02 -10.93
CA ILE A 151 2.49 6.59 -11.57
C ILE A 151 1.84 7.71 -12.39
N ILE A 152 1.60 8.88 -11.79
CA ILE A 152 0.84 9.95 -12.43
C ILE A 152 1.74 11.02 -13.09
N PHE A 153 2.94 11.25 -12.56
CA PHE A 153 3.94 12.13 -13.21
C PHE A 153 4.87 11.39 -14.17
N LYS A 154 4.79 10.05 -14.25
CA LYS A 154 5.57 9.22 -15.19
C LYS A 154 7.08 9.47 -15.07
N LYS A 155 7.59 9.61 -13.83
CA LYS A 155 9.00 9.91 -13.52
C LYS A 155 9.52 11.23 -14.13
N TRP A 156 8.65 12.19 -14.43
CA TRP A 156 9.06 13.52 -14.91
C TRP A 156 9.86 14.28 -13.83
N PRO A 157 10.89 15.07 -14.16
CA PRO A 157 11.43 15.34 -15.50
C PRO A 157 12.55 14.38 -15.94
N TRP A 158 12.86 13.36 -15.13
CA TRP A 158 14.04 12.50 -15.27
C TRP A 158 13.90 11.34 -16.26
N ALA A 159 12.66 10.93 -16.54
CA ALA A 159 12.36 9.82 -17.45
C ALA A 159 13.16 9.90 -18.77
N GLY A 160 14.01 8.90 -19.01
CA GLY A 160 14.83 8.78 -20.22
C GLY A 160 15.99 9.77 -20.36
N LYS A 161 16.29 10.58 -19.34
CA LYS A 161 17.37 11.59 -19.37
C LYS A 161 18.60 11.25 -18.53
N ILE A 162 18.42 10.44 -17.50
CA ILE A 162 19.49 9.96 -16.62
C ILE A 162 19.36 8.45 -16.45
N ASP A 163 20.43 7.80 -16.01
CA ASP A 163 20.44 6.35 -15.79
C ASP A 163 19.42 5.93 -14.72
N GLY A 164 19.00 4.66 -14.76
CA GLY A 164 17.94 4.12 -13.90
C GLY A 164 18.18 4.37 -12.40
N PRO A 165 19.34 4.00 -11.83
CA PRO A 165 19.67 4.27 -10.44
C PRO A 165 19.62 5.76 -10.08
N SER A 166 20.23 6.63 -10.91
CA SER A 166 20.18 8.08 -10.68
C SER A 166 18.76 8.65 -10.75
N ALA A 167 17.92 8.16 -11.67
CA ALA A 167 16.50 8.53 -11.75
C ALA A 167 15.75 8.09 -10.49
N GLY A 168 15.96 6.86 -10.04
CA GLY A 168 15.39 6.34 -8.80
C GLY A 168 15.79 7.18 -7.59
N LEU A 169 17.06 7.57 -7.49
CA LEU A 169 17.56 8.39 -6.38
C LEU A 169 16.99 9.81 -6.39
N ALA A 170 16.88 10.43 -7.58
CA ALA A 170 16.31 11.76 -7.73
C ALA A 170 14.82 11.78 -7.37
N GLU A 171 14.07 10.78 -7.83
CA GLU A 171 12.66 10.60 -7.49
C GLU A 171 12.48 10.32 -6.00
N TRP A 172 13.26 9.38 -5.44
CA TRP A 172 13.24 9.06 -4.02
C TRP A 172 13.53 10.31 -3.17
N SER A 173 14.50 11.12 -3.55
CA SER A 173 14.86 12.34 -2.80
C SER A 173 13.71 13.37 -2.81
N LEU A 174 13.12 13.64 -3.98
CA LEU A 174 11.99 14.57 -4.09
C LEU A 174 10.79 14.07 -3.28
N THR A 175 10.45 12.80 -3.44
CA THR A 175 9.28 12.19 -2.79
C THR A 175 9.49 12.07 -1.28
N THR A 176 10.71 11.83 -0.80
CA THR A 176 11.06 11.88 0.64
C THR A 176 10.73 13.24 1.25
N VAL A 177 11.10 14.34 0.58
CA VAL A 177 10.78 15.70 1.06
C VAL A 177 9.27 15.91 1.15
N VAL A 178 8.53 15.45 0.13
CA VAL A 178 7.06 15.52 0.12
C VAL A 178 6.46 14.67 1.25
N THR A 179 6.98 13.45 1.49
CA THR A 179 6.54 12.57 2.58
C THR A 179 6.75 13.23 3.95
N ILE A 180 7.92 13.81 4.20
CA ILE A 180 8.24 14.48 5.47
C ILE A 180 7.32 15.68 5.68
N PHE A 181 7.07 16.47 4.64
CA PHE A 181 6.13 17.59 4.72
C PHE A 181 4.70 17.10 5.03
N ALA A 182 4.23 16.08 4.32
CA ALA A 182 2.91 15.48 4.56
C ALA A 182 2.80 14.92 5.99
N TYR A 183 3.82 14.21 6.48
CA TYR A 183 3.88 13.73 7.86
C TYR A 183 3.84 14.88 8.87
N GLY A 184 4.63 15.93 8.66
CA GLY A 184 4.66 17.12 9.50
C GLY A 184 3.32 17.85 9.57
N CYS A 185 2.58 17.90 8.47
CA CYS A 185 1.28 18.59 8.40
C CYS A 185 0.08 17.73 8.85
N LEU A 186 0.13 16.42 8.64
CA LEU A 186 -1.04 15.53 8.76
C LEU A 186 -0.93 14.50 9.88
N ILE A 187 0.28 14.16 10.33
CA ILE A 187 0.50 13.11 11.33
C ILE A 187 1.07 13.69 12.62
N TYR A 188 2.12 14.49 12.51
CA TYR A 188 2.84 15.07 13.64
C TYR A 188 1.94 15.82 14.65
N PRO A 189 0.96 16.66 14.23
CA PRO A 189 0.06 17.36 15.16
C PRO A 189 -0.70 16.42 16.10
N PHE A 190 -1.15 15.27 15.59
CA PHE A 190 -1.90 14.30 16.38
C PHE A 190 -1.01 13.62 17.43
N TYR A 191 0.17 13.11 17.03
CA TYR A 191 1.05 12.41 17.96
C TYR A 191 1.66 13.32 19.02
N VAL A 192 1.93 14.58 18.70
CA VAL A 192 2.33 15.57 19.71
C VAL A 192 1.22 15.77 20.75
N ALA A 193 -0.03 15.87 20.30
CA ALA A 193 -1.17 16.03 21.20
C ALA A 193 -1.37 14.81 22.12
N VAL A 194 -1.30 13.58 21.59
CA VAL A 194 -1.61 12.37 22.38
C VAL A 194 -0.43 11.85 23.19
N ALA A 195 0.79 11.87 22.63
CA ALA A 195 1.96 11.25 23.26
C ALA A 195 2.84 12.25 24.02
N LEU A 196 3.05 13.46 23.48
CA LEU A 196 3.89 14.47 24.14
C LEU A 196 3.10 15.43 25.04
N LYS A 197 1.81 15.65 24.75
CA LYS A 197 0.94 16.62 25.44
C LYS A 197 1.55 18.03 25.48
N GLN A 198 2.26 18.41 24.42
CA GLN A 198 3.03 19.66 24.31
C GLN A 198 2.41 20.60 23.25
N PRO A 199 1.45 21.47 23.61
CA PRO A 199 0.77 22.34 22.66
C PRO A 199 1.67 23.42 22.03
N LEU A 200 2.83 23.69 22.63
CA LEU A 200 3.83 24.60 22.05
C LEU A 200 4.67 23.94 20.94
N ALA A 201 4.72 22.60 20.89
CA ALA A 201 5.53 21.85 19.93
C ALA A 201 4.80 21.57 18.61
N ALA A 202 3.46 21.59 18.62
CA ALA A 202 2.62 21.52 17.43
C ALA A 202 1.24 22.13 17.71
N GLN A 203 0.65 22.73 16.67
CA GLN A 203 -0.77 23.12 16.71
C GLN A 203 -1.67 21.90 16.83
N ALA A 204 -2.88 22.09 17.35
CA ALA A 204 -3.89 21.04 17.36
C ALA A 204 -4.19 20.56 15.92
N PRO A 205 -4.61 19.29 15.75
CA PRO A 205 -5.05 18.77 14.45
C PRO A 205 -6.05 19.69 13.75
N TRP A 206 -5.60 20.37 12.69
CA TRP A 206 -6.36 21.45 12.04
C TRP A 206 -7.61 20.94 11.31
N TRP A 207 -7.65 19.66 10.95
CA TRP A 207 -8.81 19.01 10.35
C TRP A 207 -9.99 18.84 11.31
N GLY A 208 -9.78 19.02 12.62
CA GLY A 208 -10.87 19.03 13.59
C GLY A 208 -11.94 20.09 13.28
N GLY A 209 -11.54 21.21 12.66
CA GLY A 209 -12.46 22.26 12.22
C GLY A 209 -13.26 21.95 10.95
N ILE A 210 -12.89 20.90 10.21
CA ILE A 210 -13.56 20.53 8.95
C ILE A 210 -14.72 19.59 9.22
N ASP A 211 -14.48 18.53 10.01
CA ASP A 211 -15.42 17.43 10.20
C ASP A 211 -15.71 17.11 11.67
N GLY A 212 -15.28 17.95 12.60
CA GLY A 212 -15.58 17.81 14.03
C GLY A 212 -14.83 16.66 14.72
N VAL A 213 -13.81 16.08 14.08
CA VAL A 213 -12.96 15.03 14.65
C VAL A 213 -11.49 15.38 14.51
N SER A 214 -10.80 15.58 15.63
CA SER A 214 -9.35 15.83 15.67
C SER A 214 -8.52 14.54 15.77
N HIS A 215 -9.13 13.39 15.47
CA HIS A 215 -8.47 12.08 15.51
C HIS A 215 -7.77 11.78 14.18
N LEU A 216 -6.65 11.05 14.25
CA LEU A 216 -5.83 10.70 13.08
C LEU A 216 -6.57 9.89 12.03
N ASN A 217 -7.53 9.06 12.46
CA ASN A 217 -8.31 8.20 11.58
C ASN A 217 -9.00 8.98 10.45
N TYR A 218 -9.30 10.26 10.64
CA TYR A 218 -9.76 11.14 9.58
C TYR A 218 -8.81 11.15 8.36
N ILE A 219 -7.53 11.40 8.63
CA ILE A 219 -6.46 11.39 7.62
C ILE A 219 -6.29 9.99 7.06
N VAL A 220 -6.27 8.97 7.92
CA VAL A 220 -6.13 7.55 7.49
C VAL A 220 -7.23 7.17 6.50
N GLY A 221 -8.49 7.53 6.78
CA GLY A 221 -9.62 7.29 5.89
C GLY A 221 -9.41 7.89 4.51
N ILE A 222 -9.05 9.18 4.44
CA ILE A 222 -8.85 9.86 3.14
C ILE A 222 -7.64 9.28 2.42
N TRP A 223 -6.54 9.07 3.13
CA TRP A 223 -5.28 8.69 2.53
C TRP A 223 -5.28 7.26 1.97
N GLU A 224 -5.94 6.32 2.65
CA GLU A 224 -6.11 4.96 2.13
C GLU A 224 -6.90 4.95 0.81
N TRP A 225 -7.96 5.76 0.70
CA TRP A 225 -8.66 5.91 -0.57
C TRP A 225 -7.80 6.56 -1.66
N MET A 226 -6.95 7.52 -1.31
CA MET A 226 -5.99 8.10 -2.27
C MET A 226 -5.03 7.03 -2.81
N VAL A 227 -4.50 6.17 -1.93
CA VAL A 227 -3.66 5.02 -2.29
C VAL A 227 -4.40 4.09 -3.27
N VAL A 228 -5.63 3.69 -2.91
CA VAL A 228 -6.45 2.82 -3.77
C VAL A 228 -6.62 3.44 -5.16
N TYR A 229 -7.05 4.70 -5.26
CA TYR A 229 -7.26 5.33 -6.56
C TYR A 229 -5.97 5.52 -7.36
N LEU A 230 -4.84 5.75 -6.69
CA LEU A 230 -3.55 5.83 -7.35
C LEU A 230 -3.15 4.51 -8.00
N PHE A 231 -3.25 3.40 -7.26
CA PHE A 231 -2.89 2.09 -7.79
C PHE A 231 -3.95 1.52 -8.76
N MET A 232 -5.23 1.82 -8.55
CA MET A 232 -6.27 1.55 -9.55
C MET A 232 -5.98 2.30 -10.85
N THR A 233 -5.49 3.55 -10.78
CA THR A 233 -5.06 4.33 -11.95
C THR A 233 -3.95 3.60 -12.72
N ALA A 234 -2.91 3.10 -12.05
CA ALA A 234 -1.80 2.40 -12.68
C ALA A 234 -2.19 1.04 -13.28
N ASN A 235 -3.15 0.35 -12.66
CA ASN A 235 -3.49 -1.03 -12.95
C ASN A 235 -4.81 -1.14 -13.72
N VAL A 236 -5.91 -1.16 -13.00
CA VAL A 236 -7.27 -1.43 -13.49
C VAL A 236 -7.73 -0.39 -14.51
N TRP A 237 -7.44 0.88 -14.26
CA TRP A 237 -7.82 1.98 -15.14
C TRP A 237 -6.82 2.21 -16.27
N SER A 238 -5.63 1.61 -16.18
CA SER A 238 -4.59 1.68 -17.23
C SER A 238 -4.30 3.12 -17.66
N GLY A 239 -4.22 4.04 -16.68
CA GLY A 239 -3.97 5.47 -16.86
C GLY A 239 -5.19 6.33 -17.21
N LYS A 240 -6.40 5.77 -17.28
CA LYS A 240 -7.62 6.53 -17.60
C LYS A 240 -8.24 7.21 -16.37
N PRO A 241 -8.94 8.34 -16.57
CA PRO A 241 -9.06 9.12 -17.82
C PRO A 241 -7.83 10.00 -18.09
N PHE A 242 -6.87 10.08 -17.16
CA PHE A 242 -5.75 11.05 -17.20
C PHE A 242 -4.83 10.92 -18.42
N HIS A 243 -4.82 9.78 -19.10
CA HIS A 243 -4.13 9.56 -20.37
C HIS A 243 -4.52 10.57 -21.48
N LEU A 244 -5.68 11.23 -21.37
CA LEU A 244 -6.13 12.27 -22.29
C LEU A 244 -5.23 13.51 -22.24
N ILE A 245 -4.58 13.77 -21.09
CA ILE A 245 -3.66 14.88 -20.91
C ILE A 245 -2.24 14.36 -21.17
N LYS A 246 -1.66 14.78 -22.30
CA LYS A 246 -0.36 14.25 -22.76
C LYS A 246 0.86 14.94 -22.15
N LYS A 247 0.73 16.21 -21.75
CA LYS A 247 1.86 17.04 -21.31
C LYS A 247 2.08 16.93 -19.80
N GLN A 248 3.29 16.57 -19.38
CA GLN A 248 3.73 16.74 -17.99
C GLN A 248 4.20 18.19 -17.75
N PRO A 249 4.01 18.76 -16.54
CA PRO A 249 3.47 18.13 -15.33
C PRO A 249 1.92 18.13 -15.23
N TRP A 250 1.21 18.69 -16.21
CA TRP A 250 -0.25 18.90 -16.15
C TRP A 250 -1.06 17.61 -16.01
N SER A 251 -0.65 16.53 -16.69
CA SER A 251 -1.28 15.21 -16.55
C SER A 251 -1.23 14.73 -15.09
N GLY A 252 -0.05 14.80 -14.47
CA GLY A 252 0.13 14.43 -13.06
C GLY A 252 -0.64 15.33 -12.10
N LEU A 253 -0.67 16.65 -12.33
CA LEU A 253 -1.40 17.59 -11.46
C LEU A 253 -2.92 17.37 -11.50
N VAL A 254 -3.51 17.18 -12.69
CA VAL A 254 -4.94 16.91 -12.81
C VAL A 254 -5.28 15.54 -12.22
N ALA A 255 -4.44 14.53 -12.43
CA ALA A 255 -4.62 13.22 -11.81
C ALA A 255 -4.56 13.30 -10.27
N LEU A 256 -3.61 14.06 -9.72
CA LEU A 256 -3.46 14.26 -8.28
C LEU A 256 -4.71 14.91 -7.67
N ALA A 257 -5.15 16.03 -8.24
CA ALA A 257 -6.35 16.72 -7.78
C ALA A 257 -7.60 15.83 -7.87
N SER A 258 -7.71 15.04 -8.95
CA SER A 258 -8.83 14.12 -9.16
C SER A 258 -8.81 12.97 -8.15
N ILE A 259 -7.65 12.39 -7.85
CA ILE A 259 -7.50 11.33 -6.84
C ILE A 259 -7.87 11.84 -5.45
N ILE A 260 -7.42 13.03 -5.07
CA ILE A 260 -7.77 13.65 -3.77
C ILE A 260 -9.29 13.86 -3.69
N LEU A 261 -9.91 14.41 -4.73
CA LEU A 261 -11.35 14.63 -4.77
C LEU A 261 -12.14 13.32 -4.68
N LEU A 262 -11.76 12.30 -5.47
CA LEU A 262 -12.38 10.99 -5.44
C LEU A 262 -12.25 10.34 -4.05
N ALA A 263 -11.08 10.41 -3.44
CA ALA A 263 -10.86 9.88 -2.10
C ALA A 263 -11.77 10.56 -1.08
N TYR A 264 -11.81 11.89 -1.08
CA TYR A 264 -12.67 12.66 -0.18
C TYR A 264 -14.15 12.30 -0.35
N VAL A 265 -14.64 12.23 -1.60
CA VAL A 265 -16.03 11.84 -1.90
C VAL A 265 -16.33 10.43 -1.41
N SER A 266 -15.43 9.46 -1.64
CA SER A 266 -15.62 8.07 -1.21
C SER A 266 -15.63 7.90 0.30
N VAL A 267 -14.83 8.69 1.03
CA VAL A 267 -14.92 8.75 2.49
C VAL A 267 -16.28 9.26 2.93
N LYS A 268 -16.78 10.36 2.33
CA LYS A 268 -18.11 10.91 2.66
C LYS A 268 -19.23 9.92 2.38
N ILE A 269 -19.20 9.24 1.24
CA ILE A 269 -20.18 8.20 0.90
C ILE A 269 -20.11 7.07 1.92
N SER A 270 -18.91 6.60 2.28
CA SER A 270 -18.72 5.52 3.25
C SER A 270 -19.25 5.88 4.64
N VAL A 271 -18.88 7.06 5.15
CA VAL A 271 -19.31 7.55 6.47
C VAL A 271 -20.82 7.82 6.49
N SER A 272 -21.38 8.35 5.40
CA SER A 272 -22.83 8.52 5.26
C SER A 272 -23.57 7.18 5.24
N GLY A 273 -23.04 6.18 4.53
CA GLY A 273 -23.58 4.83 4.52
C GLY A 273 -23.56 4.19 5.91
N MET A 274 -22.46 4.38 6.65
CA MET A 274 -22.39 3.96 8.06
C MET A 274 -23.42 4.70 8.93
N GLY A 275 -23.67 5.99 8.68
CA GLY A 275 -24.71 6.74 9.37
C GLY A 275 -26.12 6.25 9.08
N ALA A 276 -26.39 5.79 7.85
CA ALA A 276 -27.68 5.19 7.50
C ALA A 276 -27.93 3.85 8.21
N VAL A 277 -26.88 3.07 8.48
CA VAL A 277 -26.98 1.74 9.12
C VAL A 277 -26.95 1.84 10.64
N TRP A 278 -26.03 2.63 11.21
CA TRP A 278 -25.77 2.70 12.65
C TRP A 278 -26.27 3.99 13.32
N GLY A 279 -26.99 4.84 12.59
CA GLY A 279 -27.59 6.06 13.11
C GLY A 279 -26.62 7.24 13.24
N ALA A 280 -27.05 8.25 14.00
CA ALA A 280 -26.29 9.49 14.17
C ALA A 280 -24.96 9.27 14.90
N VAL A 281 -23.99 10.14 14.60
CA VAL A 281 -22.70 10.19 15.30
C VAL A 281 -22.93 10.79 16.68
N ASP A 282 -22.35 10.18 17.71
CA ASP A 282 -22.22 10.80 19.04
C ASP A 282 -20.87 11.53 19.11
N PRO A 283 -20.86 12.88 19.24
CA PRO A 283 -19.63 13.66 19.34
C PRO A 283 -18.74 13.30 20.54
N LYS A 284 -19.28 12.62 21.56
CA LYS A 284 -18.55 12.19 22.76
C LYS A 284 -18.02 10.77 22.67
N ALA A 285 -18.50 9.97 21.70
CA ALA A 285 -18.06 8.61 21.54
C ALA A 285 -16.62 8.59 21.01
N SER A 286 -15.69 8.07 21.82
CA SER A 286 -14.30 7.87 21.41
C SER A 286 -14.14 6.67 20.46
N ASP A 287 -15.01 5.67 20.58
CA ASP A 287 -14.94 4.42 19.80
C ASP A 287 -16.33 3.83 19.52
N GLY A 288 -16.39 2.80 18.69
CA GLY A 288 -17.59 2.07 18.30
C GLY A 288 -18.41 2.73 17.18
N PRO A 289 -19.54 2.12 16.78
CA PRO A 289 -20.28 2.54 15.59
C PRO A 289 -20.83 3.97 15.62
N THR A 290 -20.99 4.56 16.80
CA THR A 290 -21.41 5.96 16.99
C THR A 290 -20.23 6.94 16.99
N SER A 291 -18.98 6.47 17.14
CA SER A 291 -17.77 7.29 17.08
C SER A 291 -17.41 7.68 15.65
N LEU A 292 -17.12 8.96 15.45
CA LEU A 292 -16.67 9.46 14.16
C LEU A 292 -15.27 8.94 13.80
N ALA A 293 -14.38 8.83 14.79
CA ALA A 293 -13.02 8.29 14.58
C ALA A 293 -13.06 6.82 14.13
N TRP A 294 -13.98 6.02 14.70
CA TRP A 294 -14.21 4.65 14.28
C TRP A 294 -14.74 4.56 12.85
N ARG A 295 -15.68 5.44 12.45
CA ARG A 295 -16.23 5.46 11.09
C ARG A 295 -15.18 5.81 10.05
N TYR A 296 -14.29 6.76 10.32
CA TYR A 296 -13.21 7.08 9.40
C TYR A 296 -12.20 5.93 9.26
N TYR A 297 -11.88 5.23 10.35
CA TYR A 297 -11.04 4.02 10.29
C TYR A 297 -11.70 2.89 9.50
N ASN A 298 -13.00 2.69 9.66
CA ASN A 298 -13.74 1.70 8.89
C ASN A 298 -13.83 2.09 7.41
N SER A 299 -13.92 3.37 7.08
CA SER A 299 -13.81 3.84 5.69
C SER A 299 -12.44 3.50 5.10
N ALA A 300 -11.37 3.66 5.88
CA ALA A 300 -10.02 3.24 5.50
C ALA A 300 -9.94 1.70 5.29
N SER A 301 -10.56 0.92 6.18
CA SER A 301 -10.62 -0.53 6.06
C SER A 301 -11.38 -0.97 4.81
N LEU A 302 -12.49 -0.30 4.46
CA LEU A 302 -13.22 -0.53 3.21
C LEU A 302 -12.35 -0.26 1.98
N ALA A 303 -11.53 0.80 2.01
CA ALA A 303 -10.54 1.04 0.97
C ALA A 303 -9.52 -0.11 0.90
N GLY A 304 -8.99 -0.55 2.05
CA GLY A 304 -8.07 -1.69 2.14
C GLY A 304 -8.63 -2.98 1.55
N PHE A 305 -9.92 -3.27 1.73
CA PHE A 305 -10.58 -4.43 1.13
C PHE A 305 -10.59 -4.40 -0.40
N THR A 306 -10.35 -3.25 -1.04
CA THR A 306 -10.20 -3.16 -2.50
C THR A 306 -8.81 -3.51 -3.00
N LEU A 307 -7.77 -3.46 -2.13
CA LEU A 307 -6.36 -3.67 -2.50
C LEU A 307 -6.15 -5.06 -3.10
N PHE A 308 -6.52 -6.10 -2.36
CA PHE A 308 -6.30 -7.49 -2.78
C PHE A 308 -7.05 -7.83 -4.07
N PRO A 309 -8.35 -7.48 -4.24
CA PRO A 309 -9.06 -7.72 -5.48
C PRO A 309 -8.43 -7.06 -6.69
N PHE A 310 -8.07 -5.77 -6.64
CA PHE A 310 -7.50 -5.15 -7.84
C PHE A 310 -6.11 -5.65 -8.17
N LEU A 311 -5.29 -5.98 -7.15
CA LEU A 311 -3.95 -6.52 -7.37
C LEU A 311 -4.04 -7.91 -8.01
N ILE A 312 -4.79 -8.84 -7.42
CA ILE A 312 -4.99 -10.18 -8.00
C ILE A 312 -5.60 -10.09 -9.40
N TRP A 313 -6.62 -9.26 -9.58
CA TRP A 313 -7.30 -9.11 -10.86
C TRP A 313 -6.35 -8.62 -11.96
N ASN A 314 -5.54 -7.61 -11.65
CA ASN A 314 -4.56 -7.07 -12.60
C ASN A 314 -3.39 -8.03 -12.86
N HIS A 315 -2.79 -8.57 -11.81
CA HIS A 315 -1.53 -9.30 -11.89
C HIS A 315 -1.71 -10.77 -12.27
N TYR A 316 -2.80 -11.43 -11.85
CA TYR A 316 -2.96 -12.88 -11.98
C TYR A 316 -4.17 -13.32 -12.81
N PHE A 317 -5.12 -12.42 -13.08
CA PHE A 317 -6.22 -12.64 -14.05
C PHE A 317 -6.02 -11.86 -15.36
N ASP A 318 -4.79 -11.45 -15.63
CA ASP A 318 -4.38 -10.69 -16.83
C ASP A 318 -5.27 -9.46 -17.11
N ASN A 319 -5.78 -8.82 -16.06
CA ASN A 319 -6.61 -7.62 -16.16
C ASN A 319 -7.83 -7.79 -17.11
N TRP A 320 -8.48 -8.96 -17.06
CA TRP A 320 -9.67 -9.28 -17.85
C TRP A 320 -10.85 -8.33 -17.57
N PRO A 321 -11.74 -7.97 -18.52
CA PRO A 321 -11.72 -8.34 -19.93
C PRO A 321 -10.84 -7.38 -20.76
N GLN A 322 -9.89 -7.95 -21.50
CA GLN A 322 -9.06 -7.18 -22.44
C GLN A 322 -9.72 -6.98 -23.81
N LYS A 323 -10.62 -7.89 -24.20
CA LYS A 323 -11.24 -7.90 -25.55
C LYS A 323 -12.44 -6.97 -25.69
N TRP A 324 -12.95 -6.44 -24.58
CA TRP A 324 -14.12 -5.56 -24.60
C TRP A 324 -13.62 -4.14 -24.79
N GLY A 325 -14.31 -3.35 -25.60
CA GLY A 325 -13.90 -2.00 -25.97
C GLY A 325 -13.37 -1.21 -24.76
N SER A 326 -12.35 -0.38 -25.00
CA SER A 326 -11.47 0.15 -23.95
C SER A 326 -12.20 0.88 -22.79
N VAL A 327 -13.41 1.39 -23.03
CA VAL A 327 -14.28 2.03 -22.02
C VAL A 327 -15.10 0.99 -21.25
N VAL A 328 -15.75 0.06 -21.95
CA VAL A 328 -16.57 -0.99 -21.33
C VAL A 328 -15.73 -1.87 -20.41
N GLY A 329 -14.55 -2.31 -20.89
CA GLY A 329 -13.63 -3.08 -20.06
C GLY A 329 -13.16 -2.30 -18.83
N TRP A 330 -12.97 -0.98 -18.93
CA TRP A 330 -12.60 -0.13 -17.79
C TRP A 330 -13.69 -0.09 -16.70
N PHE A 331 -14.96 0.12 -17.09
CA PHE A 331 -16.08 0.12 -16.13
C PHE A 331 -16.27 -1.23 -15.46
N ILE A 332 -16.22 -2.32 -16.22
CA ILE A 332 -16.43 -3.68 -15.69
C ILE A 332 -15.36 -4.04 -14.67
N ARG A 333 -14.09 -3.75 -14.95
CA ARG A 333 -13.02 -4.03 -14.00
C ARG A 333 -13.16 -3.18 -12.75
N THR A 334 -13.55 -1.91 -12.89
CA THR A 334 -13.77 -1.01 -11.76
C THR A 334 -14.91 -1.52 -10.87
N ILE A 335 -16.07 -1.82 -11.44
CA ILE A 335 -17.23 -2.36 -10.70
C ILE A 335 -16.89 -3.74 -10.11
N GLY A 336 -16.20 -4.60 -10.88
CA GLY A 336 -15.77 -5.92 -10.44
C GLY A 336 -14.86 -5.88 -9.22
N VAL A 337 -13.89 -4.95 -9.18
CA VAL A 337 -13.03 -4.74 -8.00
C VAL A 337 -13.86 -4.37 -6.78
N PHE A 338 -14.80 -3.44 -6.89
CA PHE A 338 -15.65 -3.05 -5.76
C PHE A 338 -16.60 -4.18 -5.32
N ALA A 339 -17.18 -4.93 -6.26
CA ALA A 339 -18.01 -6.08 -5.95
C ALA A 339 -17.22 -7.17 -5.21
N LEU A 340 -15.99 -7.45 -5.64
CA LEU A 340 -15.10 -8.38 -4.95
C LEU A 340 -14.62 -7.86 -3.60
N ALA A 341 -14.41 -6.55 -3.44
CA ALA A 341 -14.08 -5.95 -2.15
C ALA A 341 -15.22 -6.15 -1.14
N VAL A 342 -16.47 -5.98 -1.58
CA VAL A 342 -17.66 -6.28 -0.76
C VAL A 342 -17.72 -7.76 -0.40
N ALA A 343 -17.52 -8.66 -1.37
CA ALA A 343 -17.48 -10.10 -1.10
C ALA A 343 -16.37 -10.46 -0.10
N GLN A 344 -15.18 -9.90 -0.28
CA GLN A 344 -14.04 -10.11 0.61
C GLN A 344 -14.30 -9.58 2.03
N PHE A 345 -14.96 -8.42 2.16
CA PHE A 345 -15.37 -7.88 3.45
C PHE A 345 -16.25 -8.88 4.22
N TYR A 346 -17.28 -9.45 3.57
CA TYR A 346 -18.15 -10.43 4.21
C TYR A 346 -17.41 -11.73 4.54
N ILE A 347 -16.57 -12.22 3.63
CA ILE A 347 -15.75 -13.42 3.86
C ILE A 347 -14.83 -13.19 5.06
N TYR A 348 -14.15 -12.04 5.12
CA TYR A 348 -13.24 -11.71 6.23
C TYR A 348 -13.95 -11.82 7.58
N TYR A 349 -15.09 -11.14 7.75
CA TYR A 349 -15.81 -11.18 9.03
C TYR A 349 -16.44 -12.55 9.34
N ALA A 350 -16.67 -13.39 8.32
CA ALA A 350 -17.13 -14.77 8.54
C ALA A 350 -16.00 -15.70 9.02
N VAL A 351 -14.74 -15.44 8.64
CA VAL A 351 -13.62 -16.39 8.88
C VAL A 351 -12.48 -15.82 9.73
N CYS A 352 -12.49 -14.53 10.09
CA CYS A 352 -11.37 -13.89 10.79
C CYS A 352 -11.10 -14.51 12.16
N TRP A 353 -12.13 -15.03 12.85
CA TRP A 353 -11.93 -15.72 14.11
C TRP A 353 -11.20 -17.07 13.93
N PRO A 354 -11.75 -18.05 13.20
CA PRO A 354 -11.12 -19.35 13.05
C PRO A 354 -9.80 -19.33 12.28
N LEU A 355 -9.60 -18.39 11.34
CA LEU A 355 -8.39 -18.35 10.51
C LEU A 355 -7.32 -17.38 11.02
N LEU A 356 -7.72 -16.24 11.61
CA LEU A 356 -6.79 -15.18 11.98
C LEU A 356 -6.64 -15.02 13.49
N GLY A 357 -7.58 -15.55 14.28
CA GLY A 357 -7.66 -15.35 15.72
C GLY A 357 -8.22 -13.98 16.13
N LEU A 358 -8.92 -13.29 15.21
CA LEU A 358 -9.46 -11.95 15.41
C LEU A 358 -10.99 -12.00 15.59
N LYS A 359 -11.51 -11.33 16.63
CA LYS A 359 -12.94 -11.36 16.94
C LYS A 359 -13.75 -10.67 15.83
N PRO A 360 -14.85 -11.26 15.33
CA PRO A 360 -15.56 -10.79 14.12
C PRO A 360 -16.46 -9.57 14.37
N GLU A 361 -16.44 -8.99 15.56
CA GLU A 361 -17.22 -7.82 15.93
C GLU A 361 -16.66 -6.57 15.23
N LEU A 362 -17.48 -5.89 14.43
CA LEU A 362 -17.07 -4.64 13.74
C LEU A 362 -16.66 -3.53 14.73
N SER A 363 -17.28 -3.49 15.90
CA SER A 363 -17.01 -2.49 16.93
C SER A 363 -15.77 -2.83 17.78
N ASN A 364 -15.10 -3.94 17.52
CA ASN A 364 -13.99 -4.39 18.33
C ASN A 364 -12.69 -3.71 17.90
N HIS A 365 -12.17 -2.81 18.74
CA HIS A 365 -10.95 -2.04 18.47
C HIS A 365 -9.70 -2.91 18.27
N VAL A 366 -9.71 -4.15 18.78
CA VAL A 366 -8.61 -5.11 18.60
C VAL A 366 -8.68 -5.73 17.21
N ASN A 367 -9.84 -5.80 16.55
CA ASN A 367 -9.95 -6.29 15.18
C ASN A 367 -9.63 -5.14 14.20
N LYS A 368 -8.42 -5.17 13.63
CA LYS A 368 -7.95 -4.19 12.65
C LYS A 368 -7.72 -4.89 11.31
N PRO A 369 -8.72 -4.90 10.40
CA PRO A 369 -8.63 -5.63 9.14
C PRO A 369 -7.45 -5.20 8.26
N LEU A 370 -7.06 -3.91 8.33
CA LEU A 370 -5.92 -3.38 7.58
C LEU A 370 -4.61 -4.14 7.84
N VAL A 371 -4.37 -4.61 9.08
CA VAL A 371 -3.16 -5.38 9.42
C VAL A 371 -3.11 -6.68 8.63
N TRP A 372 -4.24 -7.41 8.58
CA TRP A 372 -4.37 -8.62 7.77
C TRP A 372 -4.27 -8.32 6.27
N LEU A 373 -4.93 -7.25 5.82
CA LEU A 373 -4.94 -6.87 4.40
C LEU A 373 -3.52 -6.55 3.91
N PHE A 374 -2.73 -5.81 4.70
CA PHE A 374 -1.31 -5.56 4.42
C PHE A 374 -0.49 -6.84 4.46
N TRP A 375 -0.72 -7.71 5.43
CA TRP A 375 -0.05 -9.01 5.49
C TRP A 375 -0.31 -9.84 4.23
N ALA A 376 -1.58 -9.92 3.81
CA ALA A 376 -2.00 -10.76 2.68
C ALA A 376 -1.47 -10.26 1.33
N ILE A 377 -1.26 -8.95 1.16
CA ILE A 377 -0.71 -8.41 -0.09
C ILE A 377 0.81 -8.57 -0.19
N ILE A 378 1.56 -8.70 0.90
CA ILE A 378 3.03 -8.79 0.84
C ILE A 378 3.51 -10.00 0.02
N PRO A 379 3.05 -11.24 0.27
CA PRO A 379 3.43 -12.39 -0.55
C PRO A 379 3.08 -12.19 -2.03
N LEU A 380 1.95 -11.57 -2.31
CA LEU A 380 1.51 -11.25 -3.68
C LEU A 380 2.49 -10.26 -4.33
N LEU A 381 2.76 -9.13 -3.67
CA LEU A 381 3.64 -8.09 -4.17
C LEU A 381 5.06 -8.61 -4.36
N PHE A 382 5.62 -9.36 -3.40
CA PHE A 382 6.96 -9.93 -3.53
C PHE A 382 7.02 -11.00 -4.65
N ASN A 383 5.93 -11.76 -4.84
CA ASN A 383 5.88 -12.70 -5.95
C ASN A 383 5.84 -11.99 -7.31
N ASP A 384 5.04 -10.94 -7.44
CA ASP A 384 4.93 -10.14 -8.67
C ASP A 384 6.22 -9.35 -8.94
N TRP A 385 6.64 -8.52 -8.00
CA TRP A 385 7.77 -7.60 -8.13
C TRP A 385 9.10 -8.34 -8.23
N PHE A 386 9.39 -9.22 -7.27
CA PHE A 386 10.73 -9.79 -7.14
C PHE A 386 10.89 -11.12 -7.87
N MET A 387 9.84 -11.93 -7.95
CA MET A 387 9.87 -13.26 -8.59
C MET A 387 9.24 -13.30 -9.99
N GLY A 388 8.76 -12.18 -10.53
CA GLY A 388 8.15 -12.14 -11.87
C GLY A 388 6.98 -13.11 -12.01
N LYS A 389 6.19 -13.30 -10.95
CA LYS A 389 5.05 -14.23 -10.85
C LYS A 389 5.40 -15.71 -10.98
N TYR A 390 6.66 -16.10 -10.79
CA TYR A 390 7.04 -17.51 -10.73
C TYR A 390 6.38 -18.20 -9.51
N PRO A 391 5.90 -19.46 -9.60
CA PRO A 391 5.90 -20.33 -10.79
C PRO A 391 4.67 -20.17 -11.68
N PHE A 392 3.73 -19.29 -11.34
CA PHE A 392 2.42 -19.20 -11.99
C PHE A 392 2.49 -18.74 -13.46
N TYR A 393 3.50 -17.94 -13.80
CA TYR A 393 3.75 -17.49 -15.17
C TYR A 393 5.06 -18.10 -15.71
N LYS A 394 5.13 -18.24 -17.03
CA LYS A 394 6.34 -18.62 -17.77
C LYS A 394 6.84 -17.40 -18.54
N ALA A 395 8.12 -17.08 -18.44
CA ALA A 395 8.76 -16.11 -19.32
C ALA A 395 8.70 -16.62 -20.77
N THR A 396 8.21 -15.82 -21.71
CA THR A 396 8.42 -16.11 -23.13
C THR A 396 9.86 -15.79 -23.47
N ALA A 397 10.66 -16.81 -23.74
CA ALA A 397 11.94 -16.62 -24.41
C ALA A 397 11.65 -16.03 -25.81
N GLU A 398 12.22 -14.87 -26.13
CA GLU A 398 12.34 -14.44 -27.52
C GLU A 398 13.31 -15.39 -28.24
N CYS A 399 12.80 -16.52 -28.74
CA CYS A 399 13.43 -17.15 -29.90
C CYS A 399 13.13 -16.26 -31.10
N VAL A 400 13.95 -15.23 -31.32
CA VAL A 400 14.13 -14.71 -32.67
C VAL A 400 15.07 -15.71 -33.35
N ASP A 401 14.49 -16.62 -34.13
CA ASP A 401 15.23 -17.39 -35.12
C ASP A 401 15.92 -16.39 -36.06
N VAL A 402 17.23 -16.25 -35.93
CA VAL A 402 18.07 -15.59 -36.93
C VAL A 402 18.19 -16.53 -38.13
N ILE A 403 17.13 -16.62 -38.92
CA ILE A 403 17.18 -17.20 -40.27
C ILE A 403 16.64 -16.14 -41.23
N GLY A 404 17.56 -15.48 -41.96
CA GLY A 404 17.18 -14.66 -43.11
C GLY A 404 17.87 -13.31 -43.25
N SER A 405 19.19 -13.21 -43.09
CA SER A 405 19.95 -12.14 -43.76
C SER A 405 21.11 -12.71 -44.57
N LYS A 406 20.79 -13.17 -45.79
CA LYS A 406 21.74 -13.19 -46.90
C LYS A 406 21.23 -12.23 -47.96
N THR A 407 21.77 -11.01 -47.87
CA THR A 407 22.20 -10.13 -48.95
C THR A 407 21.78 -10.52 -50.38
N THR A 408 20.85 -9.76 -50.95
CA THR A 408 20.81 -9.49 -52.39
C THR A 408 21.27 -8.05 -52.60
N SER A 409 22.50 -7.91 -53.08
CA SER A 409 22.99 -6.68 -53.70
C SER A 409 22.39 -6.57 -55.10
N SER A 410 21.60 -5.55 -55.37
CA SER A 410 21.24 -5.16 -56.74
C SER A 410 21.88 -3.81 -57.07
N SER A 411 22.91 -3.89 -57.89
CA SER A 411 23.42 -2.83 -58.75
C SER A 411 22.39 -2.47 -59.83
N THR A 412 22.00 -1.20 -59.90
CA THR A 412 22.03 -0.33 -61.09
C THR A 412 21.48 1.03 -60.72
#